data_AF-A0A7Y9DJ95-F1
#
_entry.id   AF-A0A7Y9DJ95-F1
#
_cell.length_a   1.000
_cell.length_b   1.000
_cell.length_c   1.000
_cell.angle_alpha   90.00
_cell.angle_beta   90.00
_cell.angle_gamma   90.00
#
_symmetry.space_group_name_H-M   'P 1'
#
loop_
_entity.id
_entity.type
_entity.pdbx_description
1 polymer ?
#
loop_
_entity_poly.entity_id
_entity_poly.type
_entity_poly.pdbx_seq_one_letter_code
_entity_poly.pdbx_strand_id
1 'polypeptide(L)'
;MDRRRVGRGGLRAELSPDPHEPRLVLRDEDGIVSVLHVRHDRLPEVREALGRAAPECSCVLEVVDDHGDVQTWGRFVAPHHAAATGLVLLACDRHSDHAVVRAVRPRPVGAQDLGRGSERLGEELVRVTTARPPAWWEPQRL
;
A
#
# COMPACT_ATOMS: atom_id res chain seq x y z
N MET A 1 20.57 6.52 1.22
CA MET A 1 19.30 6.22 0.51
C MET A 1 19.36 4.76 0.09
N ASP A 2 18.74 3.90 0.87
CA ASP A 2 18.74 2.45 0.63
C ASP A 2 17.80 2.13 -0.52
N ARG A 3 18.33 1.48 -1.57
CA ARG A 3 17.55 1.09 -2.75
C ARG A 3 16.65 -0.09 -2.35
N ARG A 4 15.44 0.22 -1.87
CA ARG A 4 14.37 -0.77 -1.67
C ARG A 4 14.24 -1.58 -2.96
N ARG A 5 14.52 -2.89 -2.87
CA ARG A 5 14.25 -3.83 -3.97
C ARG A 5 12.77 -3.78 -4.28
N VAL A 6 12.42 -3.25 -5.45
CA VAL A 6 11.10 -3.48 -6.03
C VAL A 6 11.11 -4.94 -6.51
N GLY A 7 10.50 -5.83 -5.71
CA GLY A 7 10.32 -7.23 -6.07
C GLY A 7 9.66 -7.35 -7.45
N ARG A 8 10.12 -8.29 -8.28
CA ARG A 8 9.60 -8.48 -9.64
C ARG A 8 8.20 -9.13 -9.65
N GLY A 9 7.77 -9.71 -8.53
CA GLY A 9 6.45 -10.30 -8.32
C GLY A 9 5.49 -9.35 -7.59
N GLY A 10 4.19 -9.63 -7.70
CA GLY A 10 3.19 -8.89 -6.92
C GLY A 10 3.28 -9.27 -5.44
N LEU A 11 3.22 -8.27 -4.58
CA LEU A 11 3.21 -8.45 -3.13
C LEU A 11 1.86 -8.98 -2.64
N ARG A 12 1.93 -9.88 -1.66
CA ARG A 12 0.84 -10.32 -0.80
C ARG A 12 1.06 -9.77 0.60
N ALA A 13 -0.03 -9.39 1.27
CA ALA A 13 0.01 -8.84 2.62
C ALA A 13 -0.77 -9.75 3.57
N GLU A 14 -0.16 -10.10 4.69
CA GLU A 14 -0.72 -10.99 5.70
C GLU A 14 -0.46 -10.44 7.10
N LEU A 15 -1.40 -10.62 8.02
CA LEU A 15 -1.15 -10.29 9.43
C LEU A 15 -0.37 -11.42 10.10
N SER A 16 0.65 -11.04 10.87
CA SER A 16 1.34 -11.92 11.79
C SER A 16 0.33 -12.53 12.77
N PRO A 17 0.45 -13.83 13.11
CA PRO A 17 -0.43 -14.48 14.07
C PRO A 17 -0.22 -13.99 15.51
N ASP A 18 0.89 -13.31 15.80
CA ASP A 18 1.18 -12.76 17.13
C ASP A 18 0.22 -11.61 17.47
N PRO A 19 -0.68 -11.77 18.45
CA PRO A 19 -1.64 -10.75 18.82
C PRO A 19 -1.03 -9.63 19.69
N HIS A 20 0.15 -9.84 20.30
CA HIS A 20 0.78 -8.85 21.17
C HIS A 20 1.54 -7.80 20.36
N GLU A 21 2.13 -8.22 19.25
CA GLU A 21 2.87 -7.35 18.34
C GLU A 21 2.33 -7.49 16.90
N PRO A 22 1.18 -6.83 16.61
CA PRO A 22 0.55 -6.95 15.31
C PRO A 22 1.45 -6.37 14.22
N ARG A 23 1.78 -7.21 13.25
CA ARG A 23 2.67 -6.88 12.13
C ARG A 23 2.00 -7.28 10.82
N LEU A 24 2.14 -6.44 9.80
CA LEU A 24 1.75 -6.75 8.42
C LEU A 24 3.00 -7.23 7.68
N VAL A 25 3.00 -8.51 7.31
CA VAL A 25 4.09 -9.16 6.59
C VAL A 25 3.79 -9.09 5.10
N LEU A 26 4.74 -8.57 4.35
CA LEU A 26 4.65 -8.42 2.90
C LEU A 26 5.59 -9.44 2.25
N ARG A 27 5.02 -10.26 1.36
CA ARG A 27 5.72 -11.38 0.73
C ARG A 27 5.57 -11.32 -0.78
N ASP A 28 6.59 -11.77 -1.50
CA ASP A 28 6.51 -12.15 -2.90
C ASP A 28 6.78 -13.67 -3.05
N GLU A 29 7.00 -14.14 -4.27
CA GLU A 29 7.30 -15.54 -4.56
C GLU A 29 8.62 -16.02 -3.95
N ASP A 30 9.57 -15.10 -3.70
CA ASP A 30 10.89 -15.40 -3.13
C ASP A 30 10.89 -15.38 -1.60
N GLY A 31 9.81 -14.89 -0.96
CA GLY A 31 9.64 -14.91 0.49
C GLY A 31 9.25 -13.55 1.08
N ILE A 32 9.72 -13.27 2.29
CA ILE A 32 9.38 -12.02 3.00
C ILE A 32 10.20 -10.85 2.43
N VAL A 33 9.50 -9.82 1.97
CA VAL A 33 10.06 -8.58 1.43
C VAL A 33 10.12 -7.49 2.49
N SER A 34 9.08 -7.37 3.31
CA SER A 34 8.99 -6.33 4.35
C SER A 34 8.08 -6.75 5.49
N VAL A 35 8.26 -6.13 6.66
CA VAL A 35 7.40 -6.28 7.82
C VAL A 35 7.09 -4.89 8.36
N LEU A 36 5.81 -4.54 8.42
CA LEU A 36 5.34 -3.25 8.90
C LEU A 36 4.66 -3.42 10.27
N HIS A 37 4.98 -2.56 11.22
CA HIS A 37 4.29 -2.55 12.51
C HIS A 37 2.88 -1.98 12.32
N VAL A 38 1.87 -2.73 12.75
CA VAL A 38 0.48 -2.28 12.73
C VAL A 38 0.17 -1.69 14.09
N ARG A 39 -0.38 -0.49 14.13
CA ARG A 39 -0.85 0.04 15.41
C ARG A 39 -2.08 -0.74 15.87
N HIS A 40 -2.14 -1.08 17.15
CA HIS A 40 -3.25 -1.83 17.75
C HIS A 40 -4.62 -1.19 17.48
N ASP A 41 -4.71 0.14 17.54
CA ASP A 41 -5.93 0.90 17.27
C ASP A 41 -6.39 0.83 15.80
N ARG A 42 -5.49 0.49 14.89
CA ARG A 42 -5.77 0.34 13.44
C ARG A 42 -5.92 -1.12 13.01
N LEU A 43 -5.63 -2.08 13.90
CA LEU A 43 -5.71 -3.50 13.58
C LEU A 43 -7.10 -3.93 13.05
N PRO A 44 -8.25 -3.44 13.56
CA PRO A 44 -9.56 -3.78 12.99
C PRO A 44 -9.71 -3.33 11.53
N GLU A 45 -9.26 -2.12 11.20
CA GLU A 45 -9.32 -1.58 9.83
C GLU A 45 -8.44 -2.38 8.87
N VAL A 46 -7.24 -2.77 9.32
CA VAL A 46 -6.31 -3.62 8.54
C VAL A 46 -6.89 -5.02 8.33
N ARG A 47 -7.50 -5.62 9.35
CA ARG A 47 -8.19 -6.92 9.24
C ARG A 47 -9.36 -6.85 8.27
N GLU A 48 -10.17 -5.81 8.36
CA GLU A 48 -11.29 -5.59 7.44
C GLU A 48 -10.79 -5.45 6.00
N ALA A 49 -9.76 -4.62 5.78
CA ALA A 49 -9.17 -4.44 4.46
C ALA A 49 -8.68 -5.77 3.88
N LEU A 50 -7.94 -6.58 4.64
CA LEU A 50 -7.48 -7.91 4.20
C LEU A 50 -8.62 -8.90 3.98
N GLY A 51 -9.70 -8.81 4.75
CA GLY A 51 -10.87 -9.68 4.62
C GLY A 51 -11.80 -9.34 3.47
N ARG A 52 -11.62 -8.18 2.80
CA ARG A 52 -12.41 -7.82 1.62
C ARG A 52 -12.04 -8.71 0.45
N ALA A 53 -12.95 -9.61 0.10
CA ALA A 53 -12.86 -10.38 -1.14
C ALA A 53 -12.79 -9.42 -2.34
N ALA A 54 -11.66 -9.44 -3.04
CA ALA A 54 -11.46 -8.72 -4.30
C ALA A 54 -10.78 -9.68 -5.28
N PRO A 55 -11.12 -9.63 -6.57
CA PRO A 55 -10.46 -10.45 -7.57
C PRO A 55 -8.95 -10.19 -7.56
N GLU A 56 -8.17 -11.25 -7.78
CA GLU A 56 -6.73 -11.07 -8.01
C GLU A 56 -6.55 -10.22 -9.27
N CYS A 57 -5.99 -9.03 -9.07
CA CYS A 57 -5.64 -8.12 -10.14
C CYS A 57 -4.38 -7.38 -9.75
N SER A 58 -3.43 -7.35 -10.68
CA SER A 58 -2.20 -6.61 -10.49
C SER A 58 -2.51 -5.13 -10.29
N CYS A 59 -2.04 -4.56 -9.19
CA CYS A 59 -2.26 -3.17 -8.83
C CYS A 59 -1.02 -2.56 -8.21
N VAL A 60 -0.95 -1.23 -8.21
CA VAL A 60 0.12 -0.45 -7.59
C VAL A 60 -0.47 0.34 -6.44
N LEU A 61 0.26 0.39 -5.33
CA LEU A 61 -0.01 1.29 -4.22
C LEU A 61 0.80 2.57 -4.40
N GLU A 62 0.09 3.69 -4.44
CA GLU A 62 0.65 5.03 -4.37
C GLU A 62 0.31 5.65 -3.02
N VAL A 63 1.28 6.33 -2.41
CA VAL A 63 1.06 7.17 -1.24
C VAL A 63 1.21 8.61 -1.67
N VAL A 64 0.25 9.45 -1.29
CA VAL A 64 0.21 10.87 -1.62
C VAL A 64 0.39 11.64 -0.33
N ASP A 65 1.32 12.59 -0.32
CA ASP A 65 1.58 13.45 0.83
C ASP A 65 0.70 14.72 0.84
N ASP A 66 0.84 15.51 1.91
CA ASP A 66 0.14 16.77 2.14
C ASP A 66 0.51 17.89 1.14
N HIS A 67 1.58 17.71 0.37
CA HIS A 67 1.96 18.57 -0.75
C HIS A 67 1.45 18.07 -2.10
N GLY A 68 0.85 16.88 -2.13
CA GLY A 68 0.33 16.22 -3.33
C GLY A 68 1.39 15.45 -4.12
N ASP A 69 2.60 15.27 -3.57
CA ASP A 69 3.63 14.47 -4.20
C ASP A 69 3.28 12.99 -4.09
N VAL A 70 3.47 12.26 -5.20
CA VAL A 70 3.07 10.86 -5.33
C VAL A 70 4.29 9.96 -5.25
N GLN A 71 4.28 9.01 -4.32
CA GLN A 71 5.29 7.97 -4.21
C GLN A 71 4.69 6.60 -4.49
N THR A 72 5.21 5.94 -5.53
CA THR A 72 4.89 4.54 -5.81
C THR A 72 5.58 3.64 -4.78
N TRP A 73 4.79 2.93 -3.98
CA TRP A 73 5.30 2.11 -2.88
C TRP A 73 5.63 0.68 -3.30
N GLY A 74 4.76 0.07 -4.10
CA GLY A 74 4.94 -1.30 -4.55
C GLY A 74 3.77 -1.84 -5.36
N ARG A 75 4.01 -2.98 -5.99
CA ARG A 75 3.02 -3.70 -6.80
C ARG A 75 2.45 -4.88 -6.01
N PHE A 76 1.14 -5.09 -6.09
CA PHE A 76 0.41 -6.10 -5.34
C PHE A 76 -0.39 -7.00 -6.27
N VAL A 77 -0.63 -8.24 -5.83
CA VAL A 77 -1.45 -9.21 -6.58
C VAL A 77 -2.95 -8.96 -6.44
N ALA A 78 -3.37 -8.18 -5.44
CA ALA A 78 -4.76 -7.84 -5.21
C ALA A 78 -4.93 -6.51 -4.48
N PRO A 79 -6.04 -5.77 -4.73
CA PRO A 79 -6.23 -4.44 -4.15
C PRO A 79 -6.36 -4.43 -2.63
N HIS A 80 -6.90 -5.49 -2.04
CA HIS A 80 -7.06 -5.59 -0.59
C HIS A 80 -5.71 -5.66 0.15
N HIS A 81 -4.70 -6.32 -0.44
CA HIS A 81 -3.33 -6.32 0.11
C HIS A 81 -2.68 -4.93 0.03
N ALA A 82 -2.87 -4.24 -1.11
CA ALA A 82 -2.38 -2.87 -1.29
C ALA A 82 -3.07 -1.89 -0.33
N ALA A 83 -4.39 -2.00 -0.17
CA ALA A 83 -5.17 -1.15 0.71
C ALA A 83 -4.80 -1.34 2.19
N ALA A 84 -4.66 -2.60 2.64
CA ALA A 84 -4.17 -2.90 3.99
C ALA A 84 -2.78 -2.31 4.25
N THR A 85 -1.89 -2.39 3.26
CA THR A 85 -0.56 -1.78 3.34
C THR A 85 -0.64 -0.25 3.41
N GLY A 86 -1.48 0.36 2.56
CA GLY A 86 -1.75 1.80 2.57
C GLY A 86 -2.22 2.29 3.94
N LEU A 87 -3.18 1.60 4.57
CA LEU A 87 -3.66 1.92 5.92
C LEU A 87 -2.52 1.97 6.94
N VAL A 88 -1.61 0.99 6.90
CA VAL A 88 -0.47 0.93 7.82
C VAL A 88 0.50 2.07 7.56
N LEU A 89 0.82 2.37 6.30
CA LEU A 89 1.73 3.46 5.94
C LEU A 89 1.20 4.84 6.38
N LEU A 90 -0.08 5.12 6.09
CA LEU A 90 -0.71 6.38 6.49
C LEU A 90 -0.76 6.55 8.02
N ALA A 91 -0.84 5.43 8.76
CA ALA A 91 -0.84 5.49 10.22
C ALA A 91 0.56 5.71 10.83
N CYS A 92 1.62 5.49 10.05
CA CYS A 92 3.02 5.59 10.45
C CYS A 92 3.72 6.87 9.98
N ASP A 93 3.19 7.55 8.96
CA ASP A 93 3.77 8.78 8.42
C ASP A 93 2.82 9.97 8.60
N ARG A 94 3.35 11.05 9.16
CA ARG A 94 2.60 12.27 9.45
C ARG A 94 2.36 13.15 8.22
N HIS A 95 3.18 12.99 7.20
CA HIS A 95 3.10 13.79 5.98
C HIS A 95 2.24 13.12 4.91
N SER A 96 1.90 11.85 5.08
CA SER A 96 1.03 11.15 4.15
C SER A 96 -0.44 11.55 4.37
N ASP A 97 -1.11 12.04 3.32
CA ASP A 97 -2.53 12.44 3.35
C ASP A 97 -3.45 11.25 3.04
N HIS A 98 -3.21 10.58 1.91
CA HIS A 98 -3.99 9.43 1.49
C HIS A 98 -3.17 8.46 0.64
N ALA A 99 -3.70 7.26 0.44
CA ALA A 99 -3.11 6.28 -0.45
C ALA A 99 -4.12 5.85 -1.53
N VAL A 100 -3.61 5.58 -2.73
CA VAL A 100 -4.40 5.21 -3.89
C VAL A 100 -3.90 3.86 -4.40
N VAL A 101 -4.83 2.92 -4.60
CA VAL A 101 -4.57 1.66 -5.27
C VAL A 101 -5.05 1.79 -6.70
N ARG A 102 -4.13 1.66 -7.66
CA ARG A 102 -4.45 1.74 -9.10
C ARG A 102 -4.24 0.40 -9.78
N ALA A 103 -5.11 0.07 -10.72
CA ALA A 103 -4.90 -1.10 -11.57
C ALA A 103 -3.61 -0.95 -12.38
N VAL A 104 -2.86 -2.02 -12.58
CA VAL A 104 -1.80 -2.03 -13.60
C VAL A 104 -2.43 -2.53 -14.89
N ARG A 105 -2.46 -1.67 -15.93
CA ARG A 105 -2.97 -2.12 -17.22
C ARG A 105 -1.99 -3.11 -17.87
N PRO A 106 -2.48 -4.24 -18.40
CA PRO A 106 -1.64 -5.11 -19.21
C PRO A 106 -1.12 -4.31 -20.40
N ARG A 107 0.15 -4.54 -20.75
CA ARG A 107 0.76 -3.94 -21.92
C ARG A 107 -0.01 -4.39 -23.16
N PRO A 108 -0.45 -3.48 -24.05
CA PRO A 108 -1.06 -3.88 -25.30
C PRO A 108 -0.06 -4.71 -26.12
N VAL A 109 -0.55 -5.80 -26.70
CA VAL A 109 0.25 -6.69 -27.55
C VAL A 109 0.85 -5.85 -28.70
N GLY A 110 2.18 -5.86 -28.84
CA GLY A 110 2.88 -5.14 -29.91
C GLY A 110 3.43 -3.75 -29.57
N ALA A 111 3.28 -3.24 -28.34
CA ALA A 111 3.96 -2.00 -27.95
C ALA A 111 5.49 -2.19 -27.93
N GLN A 112 6.25 -1.26 -28.52
CA GLN A 112 7.71 -1.25 -28.49
C GLN A 112 8.24 -0.87 -27.10
N ASP A 113 9.41 -1.41 -26.72
CA ASP A 113 9.96 -1.27 -25.38
C ASP A 113 10.57 0.12 -25.18
N LEU A 114 9.79 1.01 -24.55
CA LEU A 114 10.21 2.38 -24.25
C LEU A 114 11.06 2.50 -22.96
N GLY A 115 11.67 1.40 -22.52
CA GLY A 115 12.55 1.36 -21.35
C GLY A 115 11.83 1.19 -20.01
N ARG A 116 12.64 0.94 -18.96
CA ARG A 116 12.19 0.77 -17.56
C ARG A 116 11.37 1.98 -17.10
N GLY A 117 10.21 1.73 -16.51
CA GLY A 117 9.50 2.72 -15.69
C GLY A 117 8.15 3.23 -16.21
N SER A 118 7.59 2.68 -17.29
CA SER A 118 6.28 3.09 -17.82
C SER A 118 5.18 2.06 -17.55
N GLU A 119 4.95 1.71 -16.27
CA GLU A 119 3.71 1.03 -15.92
C GLU A 119 2.54 1.97 -16.27
N ARG A 120 1.64 1.56 -17.18
CA ARG A 120 0.43 2.33 -17.47
C ARG A 120 -0.55 2.09 -16.33
N LEU A 121 -0.51 2.98 -15.35
CA LEU A 121 -1.50 3.00 -14.27
C LEU A 121 -2.89 3.18 -14.88
N GLY A 122 -3.80 2.31 -14.44
CA GLY A 122 -5.19 2.26 -14.86
C GLY A 122 -6.09 3.07 -13.94
N GLU A 123 -7.33 2.62 -13.85
CA GLU A 123 -8.31 3.25 -12.96
C GLU A 123 -7.92 3.13 -11.49
N GLU A 124 -8.43 4.06 -10.70
CA GLU A 124 -8.39 4.00 -9.24
C GLU A 124 -9.34 2.90 -8.77
N LEU A 125 -8.80 1.90 -8.08
CA LEU A 125 -9.55 0.76 -7.56
C LEU A 125 -9.98 1.01 -6.12
N VAL A 126 -9.10 1.60 -5.32
CA VAL A 126 -9.34 1.88 -3.90
C VAL A 126 -8.66 3.18 -3.53
N ARG A 127 -9.37 4.02 -2.79
CA ARG A 127 -8.82 5.16 -2.07
C ARG A 127 -8.82 4.87 -0.59
N VAL A 128 -7.67 5.03 0.04
CA VAL A 128 -7.47 4.81 1.47
C VAL A 128 -7.19 6.15 2.12
N THR A 129 -8.01 6.52 3.09
CA THR A 129 -7.87 7.73 3.89
C THR A 129 -7.94 7.35 5.36
N THR A 130 -7.20 8.04 6.22
CA THR A 130 -7.35 7.83 7.66
C THR A 130 -8.47 8.73 8.19
N ALA A 131 -9.58 8.14 8.67
CA ALA A 131 -10.74 8.90 9.17
C ALA A 131 -10.48 9.65 10.50
N ARG A 132 -9.33 9.39 11.13
CA ARG A 132 -8.89 10.06 12.35
C ARG A 132 -7.54 10.68 12.07
N PRO A 133 -7.38 12.00 12.28
CA PRO A 133 -6.06 12.58 12.26
C PRO A 133 -5.20 11.80 13.26
N PRO A 134 -3.97 11.43 12.89
CA PRO A 134 -3.10 10.67 13.75
C PRO A 134 -2.92 11.39 15.10
N ALA A 135 -2.74 10.62 16.18
CA ALA A 135 -2.76 11.09 17.58
C ALA A 135 -1.79 12.23 17.94
N TRP A 136 -0.92 12.66 17.03
CA TRP A 136 -0.07 13.85 17.16
C TRP A 136 -0.76 15.15 16.73
N TRP A 137 -1.98 15.09 16.17
CA TRP A 137 -2.79 16.23 15.82
C TRP A 137 -3.44 16.83 17.08
N GLU A 138 -2.73 17.76 17.72
CA GLU A 138 -3.38 18.82 18.51
C GLU A 138 -3.44 20.07 17.64
N PRO A 139 -4.63 20.66 17.38
CA PRO A 139 -4.70 21.95 16.72
C PRO A 139 -4.06 22.99 17.65
N GLN A 140 -2.93 23.58 17.24
CA GLN A 140 -2.40 24.76 17.93
C GLN A 140 -3.45 25.86 17.83
N ARG A 141 -4.01 26.26 18.98
CA ARG A 141 -4.86 27.46 19.07
C ARG A 141 -3.99 28.68 18.81
N LEU A 142 -4.34 29.42 17.76
CA LEU A 142 -3.90 30.81 17.55
C LEU A 142 -4.36 31.70 18.70
#